data_AF-A0A3M1IJR4-F1
#
_entry.id   AF-A0A3M1IJR4-F1
#
_cell.length_a   1.000
_cell.length_b   1.000
_cell.length_c   1.000
_cell.angle_alpha   90.00
_cell.angle_beta   90.00
_cell.angle_gamma   90.00
#
_symmetry.space_group_name_H-M   'P 1'
#
loop_
_entity.id
_entity.type
_entity.pdbx_description
1 polymer ?
#
loop_
_entity_poly.entity_id
_entity_poly.type
_entity_poly.pdbx_seq_one_letter_code
_entity_poly.pdbx_strand_id
1 'polypeptide(L)'
;MNGGLWHLIGSILAWLLVAACVGWLGWLWLRAAEDRPGLIKRWLLSVPPLAFIFLYVGPRLDEGGALGAFIYVGMLVAAGLVLAVIWAPYINDLFSRPLTNIFDGGRTPPDKEPLTSMVEARRKQGRYAEAARLMREQLAECPGHFGGQMLLAEILADDLHDLPGARAVIAEILTQEHHSPKQIAYALTRMADWYLKHAGDVEAARDCFERILRLFPDSPQAHMARQRLAHLPGVERELQRPKVKLEAPRADPHLGVRRTPSSPVRHEPAVEEEVRALVEQLEQFPDDNEARERLADLYAGPCGRPDLAIEQFEELLAQPHVPEAHVARWLNRMADIYIALPQGEAKAR
;
A
#
# COMPACT_ATOMS: atom_id res chain seq x y z
N MET A 1 -32.67 58.32 -37.67
CA MET A 1 -31.33 58.75 -37.20
C MET A 1 -30.81 57.99 -35.96
N ASN A 2 -31.44 56.91 -35.47
CA ASN A 2 -31.01 56.26 -34.21
C ASN A 2 -30.21 54.95 -34.39
N GLY A 3 -30.19 54.33 -35.58
CA GLY A 3 -29.52 53.03 -35.77
C GLY A 3 -27.98 53.09 -35.65
N GLY A 4 -27.34 54.11 -36.20
CA GLY A 4 -25.87 54.23 -36.20
C GLY A 4 -25.26 54.46 -34.82
N LEU A 5 -25.97 55.16 -33.94
CA LEU A 5 -25.51 55.48 -32.58
C LEU A 5 -25.54 54.24 -31.67
N TRP A 6 -26.56 53.38 -31.80
CA TRP A 6 -26.62 52.10 -31.10
C TRP A 6 -25.57 51.09 -31.59
N HIS A 7 -25.25 51.09 -32.89
CA HIS A 7 -24.16 50.27 -33.44
C HIS A 7 -22.78 50.73 -32.97
N LEU A 8 -22.54 52.04 -32.89
CA LEU A 8 -21.30 52.62 -32.34
C LEU A 8 -21.16 52.35 -30.83
N ILE A 9 -22.24 52.50 -30.06
CA ILE A 9 -22.24 52.18 -28.62
C ILE A 9 -22.02 50.67 -28.42
N GLY A 10 -22.67 49.82 -29.22
CA GLY A 10 -22.51 48.37 -29.16
C GLY A 10 -21.11 47.90 -29.50
N SER A 11 -20.46 48.51 -30.51
CA SER A 11 -19.08 48.18 -30.86
C SER A 11 -18.09 48.65 -29.79
N ILE A 12 -18.26 49.86 -29.25
CA ILE A 12 -17.42 50.38 -28.15
C ILE A 12 -17.55 49.50 -26.90
N LEU A 13 -18.78 49.07 -26.56
CA LEU A 13 -19.03 48.20 -25.42
C LEU A 13 -18.42 46.80 -25.63
N ALA A 14 -18.51 46.24 -26.84
CA ALA A 14 -17.87 44.98 -27.19
C ALA A 14 -16.34 45.07 -27.06
N TRP A 15 -15.73 46.16 -27.53
CA TRP A 15 -14.29 46.40 -27.39
C TRP A 15 -13.86 46.56 -25.93
N LEU A 16 -14.63 47.27 -25.11
CA LEU A 16 -14.39 47.37 -23.67
C LEU A 16 -14.47 46.02 -22.97
N LEU A 17 -15.43 45.18 -23.36
CA LEU A 17 -15.61 43.85 -22.79
C LEU A 17 -14.48 42.91 -23.19
N VAL A 18 -14.02 42.95 -24.44
CA VAL A 18 -12.84 42.21 -24.90
C VAL A 18 -11.59 42.67 -24.16
N ALA A 19 -11.37 43.98 -24.03
CA ALA A 19 -10.22 44.52 -23.30
C ALA A 19 -10.24 44.13 -21.82
N ALA A 20 -11.41 44.16 -21.18
CA ALA A 20 -11.58 43.70 -19.79
C ALA A 20 -11.34 42.20 -19.64
N CYS A 21 -11.81 41.39 -20.60
CA CYS A 21 -11.63 39.94 -20.58
C CYS A 21 -10.16 39.56 -20.78
N VAL A 22 -9.47 40.20 -21.72
CA VAL A 22 -8.03 40.01 -21.97
C VAL A 22 -7.20 40.49 -20.78
N GLY A 23 -7.55 41.64 -20.17
CA GLY A 23 -6.90 42.14 -18.97
C GLY A 23 -7.11 41.21 -17.76
N TRP A 24 -8.31 40.66 -17.60
CA TRP A 24 -8.63 39.73 -16.52
C TRP A 24 -7.92 38.38 -16.68
N LEU A 25 -7.92 37.82 -17.90
CA LEU A 25 -7.14 36.62 -18.24
C LEU A 25 -5.65 36.86 -18.03
N GLY A 26 -5.12 38.00 -18.46
CA GLY A 26 -3.72 38.39 -18.23
C GLY A 26 -3.38 38.50 -16.74
N TRP A 27 -4.27 39.06 -15.93
CA TRP A 27 -4.09 39.17 -14.48
C TRP A 27 -4.17 37.82 -13.75
N LEU A 28 -5.11 36.95 -14.13
CA LEU A 28 -5.19 35.57 -13.65
C LEU A 28 -3.90 34.80 -13.96
N TRP A 29 -3.35 35.00 -15.15
CA TRP A 29 -2.12 34.34 -15.59
C TRP A 29 -0.88 34.86 -14.87
N LEU A 30 -0.83 36.16 -14.57
CA LEU A 30 0.23 36.77 -13.74
C LEU A 30 0.23 36.26 -12.30
N ARG A 31 -0.95 35.96 -11.74
CA ARG A 31 -1.07 35.40 -10.39
C ARG A 31 -0.67 33.92 -10.31
N ALA A 32 -0.95 33.15 -11.35
CA ALA A 32 -0.71 31.71 -11.39
C ALA A 32 0.72 31.32 -11.82
N ALA A 33 1.48 32.23 -12.47
CA ALA A 33 2.83 31.93 -12.95
C ALA A 33 3.90 32.22 -11.88
N GLU A 34 4.73 31.21 -11.59
CA GLU A 34 5.95 31.33 -10.76
C GLU A 34 7.00 32.27 -11.38
N ASP A 35 7.10 32.30 -12.71
CA ASP A 35 8.03 33.18 -13.45
C ASP A 35 7.32 34.45 -13.96
N ARG A 36 7.01 35.36 -13.02
CA ARG A 36 6.38 36.66 -13.27
C ARG A 36 7.12 37.56 -14.28
N PRO A 37 8.46 37.71 -14.25
CA PRO A 37 9.15 38.61 -15.16
C PRO A 37 9.20 38.07 -16.61
N GLY A 38 9.24 36.75 -16.79
CA GLY A 38 9.22 36.13 -18.13
C GLY A 38 7.92 36.39 -18.89
N LEU A 39 6.78 36.36 -18.20
CA LEU A 39 5.47 36.61 -18.78
C LEU A 39 5.30 38.09 -19.18
N ILE A 40 5.72 39.04 -18.34
CA ILE A 40 5.63 40.48 -18.60
C ILE A 40 6.42 40.88 -19.84
N LYS A 41 7.65 40.37 -20.00
CA LYS A 41 8.49 40.64 -21.19
C LYS A 41 7.81 40.20 -22.50
N ARG A 42 7.05 39.10 -22.48
CA ARG A 42 6.37 38.57 -23.67
C ARG A 42 5.08 39.32 -24.00
N TRP A 43 4.33 39.73 -22.98
CA TRP A 43 3.23 40.68 -23.16
C TRP A 43 3.73 41.96 -23.82
N LEU A 44 4.84 42.52 -23.34
CA LEU A 44 5.49 43.67 -23.97
C LEU A 44 5.92 43.39 -25.42
N LEU A 45 6.42 42.20 -25.73
CA LEU A 45 6.84 41.80 -27.08
C LEU A 45 5.66 41.58 -28.05
N SER A 46 4.46 41.26 -27.52
CA SER A 46 3.23 41.08 -28.32
C SER A 46 2.52 42.40 -28.66
N VAL A 47 2.82 43.49 -27.94
CA VAL A 47 2.21 44.81 -28.19
C VAL A 47 2.56 45.37 -29.58
N PRO A 48 3.81 45.37 -30.07
CA PRO A 48 4.15 45.87 -31.40
C PRO A 48 3.43 45.17 -32.57
N PRO A 49 3.39 43.83 -32.68
CA PRO A 49 2.66 43.16 -33.77
C PRO A 49 1.14 43.38 -33.67
N LEU A 50 0.56 43.44 -32.46
CA LEU A 50 -0.85 43.78 -32.28
C LEU A 50 -1.16 45.22 -32.68
N ALA A 51 -0.31 46.17 -32.30
CA ALA A 51 -0.42 47.57 -32.72
C ALA A 51 -0.27 47.72 -34.23
N PHE A 52 0.63 46.96 -34.87
CA PHE A 52 0.78 46.93 -36.32
C PHE A 52 -0.48 46.41 -37.01
N ILE A 53 -1.06 45.31 -36.52
CA ILE A 53 -2.33 44.78 -37.06
C ILE A 53 -3.45 45.81 -36.90
N PHE A 54 -3.58 46.44 -35.72
CA PHE A 54 -4.73 47.27 -35.40
C PHE A 54 -4.65 48.69 -35.96
N LEU A 55 -3.47 49.33 -35.93
CA LEU A 55 -3.29 50.72 -36.37
C LEU A 55 -2.95 50.84 -37.86
N TYR A 56 -2.28 49.83 -38.42
CA TYR A 56 -1.79 49.89 -39.80
C TYR A 56 -2.65 49.07 -40.75
N VAL A 57 -2.89 47.79 -40.42
CA VAL A 57 -3.60 46.84 -41.31
C VAL A 57 -5.11 47.03 -41.22
N GLY A 58 -5.68 47.13 -40.02
CA GLY A 58 -7.12 47.25 -39.75
C GLY A 58 -7.84 48.33 -40.58
N PRO A 59 -7.41 49.60 -40.51
CA PRO A 59 -8.08 50.70 -41.23
C PRO A 59 -7.95 50.61 -42.75
N ARG A 60 -6.96 49.86 -43.25
CA ARG A 60 -6.62 49.78 -44.68
C ARG A 60 -7.22 48.58 -45.39
N LEU A 61 -7.87 47.67 -44.65
CA LEU A 61 -8.58 46.53 -45.22
C LEU A 61 -9.79 46.97 -46.07
N ASP A 62 -10.44 48.08 -45.71
CA ASP A 62 -11.62 48.58 -46.41
C ASP A 62 -11.29 49.52 -47.58
N GLU A 63 -10.07 50.06 -47.64
CA GLU A 63 -9.63 51.05 -48.65
C GLU A 63 -8.93 50.42 -49.86
N GLY A 64 -8.51 49.16 -49.76
CA GLY A 64 -7.76 48.48 -50.81
C GLY A 64 -8.66 47.70 -51.77
N GLY A 65 -8.57 47.98 -53.08
CA GLY A 65 -9.10 47.06 -54.10
C GLY A 65 -8.51 45.64 -53.99
N ALA A 66 -8.94 44.71 -54.85
CA ALA A 66 -8.61 43.28 -54.72
C ALA A 66 -7.10 42.96 -54.48
N LEU A 67 -6.19 43.69 -55.13
CA LEU A 67 -4.73 43.54 -54.93
C LEU A 67 -4.25 44.00 -53.54
N GLY A 68 -4.84 45.04 -52.98
CA GLY A 68 -4.52 45.52 -51.63
C GLY A 68 -4.97 44.53 -50.55
N ALA A 69 -6.17 43.95 -50.71
CA ALA A 69 -6.69 42.94 -49.79
C ALA A 69 -5.75 41.73 -49.65
N PHE A 70 -5.16 41.23 -50.76
CA PHE A 70 -4.19 40.13 -50.70
C PHE A 70 -2.92 40.49 -49.91
N ILE A 71 -2.39 41.71 -50.08
CA ILE A 71 -1.19 42.17 -49.38
C ILE A 71 -1.46 42.28 -47.87
N TYR A 72 -2.59 42.87 -47.49
CA TYR A 72 -2.97 43.05 -46.08
C TYR A 72 -3.30 41.74 -45.38
N VAL A 73 -3.94 40.79 -46.07
CA VAL A 73 -4.13 39.43 -45.55
C VAL A 73 -2.78 38.72 -45.35
N GLY A 74 -1.85 38.86 -46.30
CA GLY A 74 -0.49 38.33 -46.15
C GLY A 74 0.25 38.90 -44.94
N MET A 75 0.14 40.21 -44.70
CA MET A 75 0.72 40.87 -43.52
C MET A 75 0.06 40.42 -42.21
N LEU A 76 -1.26 40.19 -42.22
CA LEU A 76 -2.00 39.66 -41.06
C LEU A 76 -1.51 38.26 -40.70
N VAL A 77 -1.34 37.39 -41.69
CA VAL A 77 -0.81 36.03 -41.49
C VAL A 77 0.62 36.06 -40.96
N ALA A 78 1.48 36.94 -41.50
CA ALA A 78 2.86 37.08 -41.04
C ALA A 78 2.93 37.58 -39.58
N ALA A 79 2.12 38.57 -39.21
CA ALA A 79 2.05 39.06 -37.83
C ALA A 79 1.45 38.01 -36.88
N GLY A 80 0.47 37.23 -37.33
CA GLY A 80 -0.07 36.08 -36.62
C GLY A 80 0.96 34.99 -36.38
N LEU A 81 1.84 34.72 -37.36
CA LEU A 81 2.93 33.75 -37.23
C LEU A 81 3.96 34.20 -36.17
N VAL A 82 4.31 35.48 -36.15
CA VAL A 82 5.21 36.04 -35.12
C VAL A 82 4.62 35.88 -33.72
N LEU A 83 3.33 36.19 -33.55
CA LEU A 83 2.62 35.97 -32.29
C LEU A 83 2.57 34.49 -31.91
N ALA A 84 2.35 33.58 -32.87
CA ALA A 84 2.36 32.15 -32.65
C ALA A 84 3.73 31.66 -32.14
N VAL A 85 4.83 32.14 -32.71
CA VAL A 85 6.19 31.77 -32.27
C VAL A 85 6.49 32.29 -30.85
N ILE A 86 6.03 33.49 -30.50
CA ILE A 86 6.23 34.07 -29.15
C ILE A 86 5.51 33.26 -28.08
N TRP A 87 4.31 32.77 -28.38
CA TRP A 87 3.46 32.05 -27.43
C TRP A 87 3.59 30.52 -27.49
N ALA A 88 4.10 29.95 -28.60
CA ALA A 88 4.27 28.50 -28.81
C ALA A 88 4.86 27.73 -27.62
N PRO A 89 6.01 28.13 -27.02
CA PRO A 89 6.59 27.36 -25.91
C PRO A 89 5.71 27.36 -24.65
N TYR A 90 4.84 28.36 -24.45
CA TYR A 90 3.97 28.43 -23.27
C TYR A 90 2.62 27.75 -23.48
N ILE A 91 2.07 27.84 -24.70
CA ILE A 91 0.87 27.09 -25.08
C ILE A 91 1.15 25.59 -25.03
N ASN A 92 2.33 25.16 -25.50
CA ASN A 92 2.76 23.77 -25.39
C ASN A 92 2.78 23.30 -23.93
N ASP A 93 3.40 24.08 -23.05
CA ASP A 93 3.41 23.84 -21.60
C ASP A 93 1.98 23.77 -21.02
N LEU A 94 1.07 24.65 -21.44
CA LEU A 94 -0.29 24.71 -20.90
C LEU A 94 -1.13 23.48 -21.25
N PHE A 95 -1.00 22.99 -22.49
CA PHE A 95 -1.71 21.80 -22.96
C PHE A 95 -1.03 20.50 -22.55
N SER A 96 0.31 20.49 -22.42
CA SER A 96 1.04 19.29 -21.99
C SER A 96 0.94 19.07 -20.48
N ARG A 97 0.91 20.10 -19.64
CA ARG A 97 0.86 20.00 -18.17
C ARG A 97 -0.14 18.98 -17.60
N PRO A 98 -1.44 18.98 -17.95
CA PRO A 98 -2.36 18.01 -17.38
C PRO A 98 -2.07 16.57 -17.84
N LEU A 99 -1.45 16.40 -19.01
CA LEU A 99 -1.05 15.10 -19.53
C LEU A 99 0.28 14.63 -18.93
N THR A 100 1.29 15.50 -18.89
CA THR A 100 2.64 15.17 -18.40
C THR A 100 2.67 15.03 -16.89
N ASN A 101 1.90 15.83 -16.13
CA ASN A 101 1.81 15.69 -14.67
C ASN A 101 1.40 14.27 -14.21
N ILE A 102 0.67 13.53 -15.05
CA ILE A 102 0.29 12.14 -14.77
C ILE A 102 1.50 11.20 -14.91
N PHE A 103 2.47 11.54 -15.76
CA PHE A 103 3.66 10.75 -16.05
C PHE A 103 4.92 11.20 -15.29
N ASP A 104 5.08 12.49 -15.02
CA ASP A 104 6.30 13.08 -14.42
C ASP A 104 6.11 13.62 -13.00
N GLY A 105 4.89 13.58 -12.44
CA GLY A 105 4.59 14.05 -11.08
C GLY A 105 4.57 15.58 -10.92
N GLY A 106 4.70 16.33 -12.01
CA GLY A 106 4.73 17.79 -11.99
C GLY A 106 6.06 18.39 -11.53
N ARG A 107 6.05 19.67 -11.12
CA ARG A 107 7.23 20.44 -10.69
C ARG A 107 7.54 20.34 -9.20
N THR A 108 6.87 19.46 -8.47
CA THR A 108 7.32 19.15 -7.11
C THR A 108 8.65 18.43 -7.23
N PRO A 109 9.76 18.97 -6.70
CA PRO A 109 10.99 18.21 -6.62
C PRO A 109 10.64 16.87 -5.97
N PRO A 110 11.07 15.72 -6.53
CA PRO A 110 10.73 14.44 -5.96
C PRO A 110 11.09 14.48 -4.49
N ASP A 111 10.15 14.12 -3.61
CA ASP A 111 10.44 13.97 -2.20
C ASP A 111 11.71 13.14 -2.10
N LYS A 112 12.67 13.60 -1.29
CA LYS A 112 13.97 12.96 -1.11
C LYS A 112 13.78 11.64 -0.38
N GLU A 113 13.15 10.68 -1.03
CA GLU A 113 13.08 9.32 -0.54
C GLU A 113 14.48 8.72 -0.69
N PRO A 114 14.95 7.95 0.32
CA PRO A 114 16.21 7.25 0.18
C PRO A 114 16.11 6.33 -1.05
N LEU A 115 17.13 6.38 -1.91
CA LEU A 115 17.20 5.59 -3.13
C LEU A 115 17.45 4.11 -2.79
N THR A 116 16.39 3.44 -2.36
CA THR A 116 16.36 2.02 -1.97
C THR A 116 16.85 1.12 -3.10
N SER A 117 16.56 1.48 -4.35
CA SER A 117 16.98 0.74 -5.54
C SER A 117 18.51 0.58 -5.65
N MET A 118 19.29 1.59 -5.24
CA MET A 118 20.74 1.50 -5.25
C MET A 118 21.26 0.57 -4.15
N VAL A 119 20.65 0.62 -2.96
CA VAL A 119 20.98 -0.25 -1.83
C VAL A 119 20.67 -1.70 -2.18
N GLU A 120 19.49 -1.97 -2.74
CA GLU A 120 19.10 -3.30 -3.21
C GLU A 120 19.99 -3.82 -4.32
N ALA A 121 20.41 -2.97 -5.26
CA ALA A 121 21.36 -3.35 -6.30
C ALA A 121 22.70 -3.82 -5.69
N ARG A 122 23.21 -3.11 -4.67
CA ARG A 122 24.44 -3.51 -3.96
C ARG A 122 24.25 -4.78 -3.13
N ARG A 123 23.08 -4.95 -2.51
CA ARG A 123 22.68 -6.17 -1.81
C ARG A 123 22.68 -7.38 -2.76
N LYS A 124 22.05 -7.25 -3.93
CA LYS A 124 22.01 -8.29 -4.98
C LYS A 124 23.39 -8.63 -5.57
N GLN A 125 24.32 -7.67 -5.55
CA GLN A 125 25.72 -7.90 -5.94
C GLN A 125 26.56 -8.59 -4.86
N GLY A 126 25.97 -8.95 -3.70
CA GLY A 126 26.68 -9.54 -2.57
C GLY A 126 27.53 -8.56 -1.76
N ARG A 127 27.44 -7.26 -2.04
CA ARG A 127 28.21 -6.20 -1.36
C ARG A 127 27.43 -5.65 -0.16
N TYR A 128 27.14 -6.51 0.81
CA TYR A 128 26.26 -6.21 1.93
C TYR A 128 26.78 -5.07 2.83
N ALA A 129 28.08 -5.06 3.14
CA ALA A 129 28.69 -4.00 3.95
C ALA A 129 28.61 -2.62 3.27
N GLU A 130 28.82 -2.56 1.94
CA GLU A 130 28.64 -1.33 1.17
C GLU A 130 27.17 -0.90 1.13
N ALA A 131 26.24 -1.85 0.97
CA ALA A 131 24.81 -1.58 0.96
C ALA A 131 24.34 -0.99 2.30
N ALA A 132 24.78 -1.57 3.43
CA ALA A 132 24.48 -1.05 4.76
C ALA A 132 25.07 0.34 4.98
N ARG A 133 26.31 0.60 4.54
CA ARG A 133 26.92 1.93 4.65
C ARG A 133 26.17 2.96 3.82
N LEU A 134 25.85 2.64 2.56
CA LEU A 134 25.09 3.51 1.67
C LEU A 134 23.72 3.85 2.27
N MET A 135 23.03 2.86 2.85
CA MET A 135 21.74 3.10 3.50
C MET A 135 21.89 3.99 4.74
N ARG A 136 22.93 3.83 5.56
CA ARG A 136 23.20 4.72 6.69
C ARG A 136 23.47 6.17 6.24
N GLU A 137 24.24 6.35 5.16
CA GLU A 137 24.48 7.68 4.57
C GLU A 137 23.17 8.33 4.11
N GLN A 138 22.28 7.56 3.46
CA GLN A 138 20.96 8.05 3.05
C GLN A 138 20.04 8.37 4.24
N LEU A 139 20.06 7.54 5.29
CA LEU A 139 19.29 7.79 6.52
C LEU A 139 19.83 8.97 7.33
N ALA A 140 21.09 9.36 7.16
CA ALA A 140 21.61 10.59 7.77
C ALA A 140 20.93 11.85 7.20
N GLU A 141 20.53 11.82 5.93
CA GLU A 141 19.75 12.88 5.29
C GLU A 141 18.25 12.78 5.63
N CYS A 142 17.74 11.55 5.81
CA CYS A 142 16.33 11.27 6.07
C CYS A 142 16.13 10.26 7.23
N PRO A 143 16.34 10.68 8.50
CA PRO A 143 16.38 9.76 9.64
C PRO A 143 15.01 9.16 10.03
N GLY A 144 13.91 9.73 9.55
CA GLY A 144 12.55 9.26 9.85
C GLY A 144 11.97 8.27 8.83
N HIS A 145 12.73 7.86 7.82
CA HIS A 145 12.20 7.02 6.75
C HIS A 145 12.16 5.53 7.16
N PHE A 146 10.98 5.07 7.58
CA PHE A 146 10.73 3.71 8.08
C PHE A 146 11.24 2.60 7.14
N GLY A 147 10.94 2.70 5.83
CA GLY A 147 11.31 1.66 4.86
C GLY A 147 12.81 1.47 4.75
N GLY A 148 13.57 2.56 4.85
CA GLY A 148 15.03 2.57 4.79
C GLY A 148 15.66 2.04 6.06
N GLN A 149 15.11 2.40 7.23
CA GLN A 149 15.52 1.83 8.51
C GLN A 149 15.26 0.32 8.56
N MET A 150 14.09 -0.13 8.09
CA MET A 150 13.78 -1.56 8.01
C MET A 150 14.70 -2.30 7.04
N LEU A 151 14.98 -1.73 5.86
CA LEU A 151 15.91 -2.33 4.91
C LEU A 151 17.35 -2.38 5.47
N LEU A 152 17.80 -1.37 6.22
CA LEU A 152 19.07 -1.42 6.93
C LEU A 152 19.09 -2.56 7.96
N ALA A 153 18.04 -2.68 8.77
CA ALA A 153 17.92 -3.73 9.77
C ALA A 153 17.90 -5.14 9.14
N GLU A 154 17.22 -5.30 7.99
CA GLU A 154 17.23 -6.54 7.20
C GLU A 154 18.62 -6.90 6.70
N ILE A 155 19.37 -5.96 6.12
CA ILE A 155 20.74 -6.20 5.65
C ILE A 155 21.65 -6.60 6.81
N LEU A 156 21.49 -5.94 7.97
CA LEU A 156 22.28 -6.26 9.16
C LEU A 156 21.96 -7.67 9.69
N ALA A 157 20.69 -8.01 9.86
CA ALA A 157 20.29 -9.30 10.43
C ALA A 157 20.47 -10.48 9.46
N ASP A 158 19.96 -10.36 8.22
CA ASP A 158 19.91 -11.49 7.29
C ASP A 158 21.17 -11.68 6.47
N ASP A 159 21.84 -10.60 6.04
CA ASP A 159 23.00 -10.71 5.16
C ASP A 159 24.35 -10.61 5.92
N LEU A 160 24.42 -9.75 6.95
CA LEU A 160 25.63 -9.54 7.75
C LEU A 160 25.63 -10.32 9.07
N HIS A 161 24.51 -10.93 9.46
CA HIS A 161 24.32 -11.63 10.74
C HIS A 161 24.66 -10.78 11.98
N ASP A 162 24.57 -9.45 11.86
CA ASP A 162 24.75 -8.48 12.94
C ASP A 162 23.41 -8.20 13.61
N LEU A 163 22.98 -9.15 14.45
CA LEU A 163 21.75 -9.04 15.23
C LEU A 163 21.76 -7.86 16.23
N PRO A 164 22.88 -7.56 16.94
CA PRO A 164 22.98 -6.35 17.76
C PRO A 164 22.79 -5.06 16.96
N GLY A 165 23.36 -4.99 15.75
CA GLY A 165 23.20 -3.85 14.84
C GLY A 165 21.75 -3.69 14.39
N ALA A 166 21.07 -4.77 14.00
CA ALA A 166 19.66 -4.74 13.65
C ALA A 166 18.78 -4.29 14.83
N ARG A 167 19.06 -4.80 16.05
CA ARG A 167 18.37 -4.38 17.28
C ARG A 167 18.48 -2.89 17.52
N ALA A 168 19.64 -2.30 17.31
CA ALA A 168 19.86 -0.86 17.51
C ALA A 168 18.98 -0.03 16.57
N VAL A 169 18.85 -0.45 15.30
CA VAL A 169 17.97 0.22 14.33
C VAL A 169 16.50 0.07 14.71
N ILE A 170 16.05 -1.12 15.15
CA ILE A 170 14.69 -1.31 15.66
C ILE A 170 14.43 -0.45 16.90
N ALA A 171 15.39 -0.36 17.82
CA ALA A 171 15.28 0.50 19.00
C ALA A 171 15.14 1.98 18.61
N GLU A 172 15.86 2.43 17.58
CA GLU A 172 15.72 3.78 17.03
C GLU A 172 14.31 4.02 16.46
N ILE A 173 13.78 3.08 15.66
CA ILE A 173 12.40 3.14 15.15
C ILE A 173 11.41 3.33 16.31
N LEU A 174 11.59 2.62 17.44
CA LEU A 174 10.70 2.71 18.60
C LEU A 174 10.78 4.05 19.34
N THR A 175 11.88 4.79 19.21
CA THR A 175 12.04 6.12 19.83
C THR A 175 11.44 7.25 19.00
N GLN A 176 11.16 7.01 17.72
CA GLN A 176 10.63 8.02 16.81
C GLN A 176 9.09 8.03 16.86
N GLU A 177 8.49 9.15 17.26
CA GLU A 177 7.02 9.28 17.48
C GLU A 177 6.17 9.28 16.20
N HIS A 178 6.79 9.35 15.01
CA HIS A 178 6.07 9.52 13.74
C HIS A 178 5.60 8.21 13.11
N HIS A 179 6.01 7.05 13.66
CA HIS A 179 5.67 5.75 13.08
C HIS A 179 4.29 5.27 13.50
N SER A 180 3.53 4.74 12.54
CA SER A 180 2.23 4.16 12.84
C SER A 180 2.36 2.91 13.75
N PRO A 181 1.34 2.61 14.57
CA PRO A 181 1.30 1.38 15.38
C PRO A 181 1.58 0.10 14.58
N LYS A 182 1.09 0.04 13.33
CA LYS A 182 1.32 -1.08 12.42
C LYS A 182 2.80 -1.23 12.03
N GLN A 183 3.50 -0.13 11.77
CA GLN A 183 4.92 -0.13 11.44
C GLN A 183 5.77 -0.58 12.63
N ILE A 184 5.46 -0.06 13.82
CA ILE A 184 6.14 -0.46 15.07
C ILE A 184 5.95 -1.96 15.35
N ALA A 185 4.71 -2.46 15.24
CA ALA A 185 4.43 -3.88 15.41
C ALA A 185 5.14 -4.74 14.37
N TYR A 186 5.20 -4.30 13.11
CA TYR A 186 5.94 -4.98 12.04
C TYR A 186 7.44 -5.05 12.37
N ALA A 187 8.05 -3.95 12.78
CA ALA A 187 9.46 -3.88 13.17
C ALA A 187 9.81 -4.85 14.32
N LEU A 188 8.98 -4.85 15.38
CA LEU A 188 9.14 -5.79 16.52
C LEU A 188 8.92 -7.25 16.11
N THR A 189 7.96 -7.51 15.23
CA THR A 189 7.71 -8.85 14.68
C THR A 189 8.90 -9.36 13.89
N ARG A 190 9.48 -8.52 13.02
CA ARG A 190 10.68 -8.88 12.26
C ARG A 190 11.88 -9.13 13.17
N MET A 191 12.02 -8.35 14.25
CA MET A 191 13.06 -8.58 15.25
C MET A 191 12.91 -9.94 15.94
N ALA A 192 11.69 -10.30 16.35
CA ALA A 192 11.40 -11.60 16.93
C ALA A 192 11.75 -12.74 15.97
N ASP A 193 11.36 -12.62 14.70
CA ASP A 193 11.67 -13.61 13.67
C ASP A 193 13.19 -13.76 13.46
N TRP A 194 13.97 -12.67 13.54
CA TRP A 194 15.44 -12.73 13.48
C TRP A 194 16.07 -13.38 14.72
N TYR A 195 15.55 -13.12 15.92
CA TYR A 195 16.00 -13.81 17.14
C TYR A 195 15.81 -15.32 17.03
N LEU A 196 14.64 -15.77 16.54
CA LEU A 196 14.35 -17.19 16.33
C LEU A 196 15.23 -17.80 15.24
N LYS A 197 15.41 -17.11 14.12
CA LYS A 197 16.14 -17.63 12.95
C LYS A 197 17.65 -17.69 13.15
N HIS A 198 18.26 -16.63 13.71
CA HIS A 198 19.72 -16.46 13.73
C HIS A 198 20.34 -16.79 15.08
N ALA A 199 19.65 -16.48 16.20
CA ALA A 199 20.17 -16.71 17.55
C ALA A 199 19.55 -17.93 18.24
N GLY A 200 18.38 -18.41 17.78
CA GLY A 200 17.58 -19.40 18.50
C GLY A 200 17.12 -18.90 19.87
N ASP A 201 17.12 -17.58 20.09
CA ASP A 201 16.81 -16.96 21.37
C ASP A 201 15.29 -16.75 21.49
N VAL A 202 14.65 -17.72 22.12
CA VAL A 202 13.20 -17.78 22.30
C VAL A 202 12.73 -16.69 23.26
N GLU A 203 13.49 -16.41 24.32
CA GLU A 203 13.12 -15.38 25.31
C GLU A 203 13.19 -13.98 24.70
N ALA A 204 14.23 -13.68 23.91
CA ALA A 204 14.31 -12.39 23.22
C ALA A 204 13.19 -12.20 22.18
N ALA A 205 12.77 -13.28 21.51
CA ALA A 205 11.61 -13.25 20.63
C ALA A 205 10.30 -13.04 21.41
N ARG A 206 10.14 -13.71 22.56
CA ARG A 206 9.02 -13.56 23.49
C ARG A 206 8.88 -12.12 23.95
N ASP A 207 9.98 -11.51 24.39
CA ASP A 207 10.04 -10.11 24.84
C ASP A 207 9.55 -9.13 23.76
N CYS A 208 9.87 -9.40 22.49
CA CYS A 208 9.42 -8.57 21.38
C CYS A 208 7.90 -8.63 21.21
N PHE A 209 7.30 -9.83 21.26
CA PHE A 209 5.85 -9.98 21.17
C PHE A 209 5.13 -9.40 22.40
N GLU A 210 5.63 -9.64 23.61
CA GLU A 210 5.08 -9.03 24.84
C GLU A 210 5.16 -7.50 24.81
N ARG A 211 6.16 -6.93 24.15
CA ARG A 211 6.25 -5.49 23.95
C ARG A 211 5.15 -4.97 23.01
N ILE A 212 4.80 -5.71 21.95
CA ILE A 212 3.65 -5.37 21.09
C ILE A 212 2.36 -5.36 21.91
N LEU A 213 2.15 -6.36 22.77
CA LEU A 213 0.96 -6.44 23.63
C LEU A 213 0.86 -5.28 24.61
N ARG A 214 1.99 -4.84 25.18
CA ARG A 214 2.04 -3.67 26.08
C ARG A 214 1.78 -2.36 25.37
N LEU A 215 2.26 -2.21 24.14
CA LEU A 215 2.11 -0.97 23.36
C LEU A 215 0.72 -0.83 22.75
N PHE A 216 0.10 -1.94 22.34
CA PHE A 216 -1.15 -1.91 21.57
C PHE A 216 -2.15 -3.00 22.02
N PRO A 217 -2.63 -2.99 23.28
CA PRO A 217 -3.36 -4.11 23.89
C PRO A 217 -4.65 -4.53 23.15
N ASP A 218 -5.38 -3.57 22.59
CA ASP A 218 -6.67 -3.78 21.90
C ASP A 218 -6.55 -3.56 20.40
N SER A 219 -5.53 -4.15 19.77
CA SER A 219 -5.24 -3.98 18.35
C SER A 219 -5.16 -5.32 17.61
N PRO A 220 -5.43 -5.34 16.29
CA PRO A 220 -5.16 -6.52 15.47
C PRO A 220 -3.71 -7.02 15.61
N GLN A 221 -2.77 -6.11 15.82
CA GLN A 221 -1.35 -6.41 16.01
C GLN A 221 -1.11 -7.19 17.31
N ALA A 222 -1.81 -6.83 18.38
CA ALA A 222 -1.74 -7.59 19.63
C ALA A 222 -2.37 -8.97 19.49
N HIS A 223 -3.51 -9.09 18.82
CA HIS A 223 -4.10 -10.41 18.54
C HIS A 223 -3.11 -11.30 17.80
N MET A 224 -2.50 -10.81 16.71
CA MET A 224 -1.45 -11.53 15.98
C MET A 224 -0.24 -11.89 16.86
N ALA A 225 0.19 -10.99 17.74
CA ALA A 225 1.30 -11.25 18.66
C ALA A 225 0.96 -12.33 19.69
N ARG A 226 -0.28 -12.40 20.20
CA ARG A 226 -0.74 -13.48 21.09
C ARG A 226 -0.73 -14.84 20.39
N GLN A 227 -1.20 -14.90 19.14
CA GLN A 227 -1.12 -16.13 18.34
C GLN A 227 0.32 -16.59 18.18
N ARG A 228 1.23 -15.68 17.84
CA ARG A 228 2.65 -16.03 17.72
C ARG A 228 3.26 -16.47 19.04
N LEU A 229 2.86 -15.84 20.16
CA LEU A 229 3.30 -16.18 21.51
C LEU A 229 2.98 -17.63 21.88
N ALA A 230 1.77 -18.09 21.55
CA ALA A 230 1.31 -19.45 21.81
C ALA A 230 2.16 -20.51 21.07
N HIS A 231 2.62 -20.19 19.85
CA HIS A 231 3.41 -21.09 19.02
C HIS A 231 4.93 -20.86 19.09
N LEU A 232 5.46 -20.12 20.08
CA LEU A 232 6.91 -20.00 20.19
C LEU A 232 7.54 -21.36 20.53
N PRO A 233 8.67 -21.71 19.88
CA PRO A 233 9.38 -22.96 20.16
C PRO A 233 9.97 -22.92 21.57
N GLY A 234 9.23 -23.44 22.53
CA GLY A 234 9.49 -23.32 23.97
C GLY A 234 8.25 -23.64 24.79
N VAL A 235 7.07 -23.22 24.29
CA VAL A 235 5.75 -23.70 24.74
C VAL A 235 5.51 -25.11 24.18
N GLU A 236 5.90 -25.35 22.93
CA GLU A 236 5.72 -26.63 22.23
C GLU A 236 7.00 -27.48 22.20
N ARG A 237 7.50 -27.93 23.36
CA ARG A 237 8.47 -29.04 23.35
C ARG A 237 7.83 -30.40 23.03
N GLU A 238 6.51 -30.48 22.78
CA GLU A 238 5.84 -31.78 22.62
C GLU A 238 4.94 -31.96 21.38
N LEU A 239 4.73 -30.95 20.53
CA LEU A 239 3.92 -31.12 19.30
C LEU A 239 4.72 -31.19 18.00
N GLN A 240 6.05 -31.29 18.09
CA GLN A 240 6.83 -31.85 16.98
C GLN A 240 6.55 -33.34 16.89
N ARG A 241 5.42 -33.69 16.24
CA ARG A 241 5.37 -34.97 15.53
C ARG A 241 6.61 -34.97 14.63
N PRO A 242 7.51 -35.96 14.72
CA PRO A 242 8.53 -36.11 13.70
C PRO A 242 7.80 -36.06 12.37
N LYS A 243 8.29 -35.29 11.40
CA LYS A 243 7.82 -35.41 10.01
C LYS A 243 8.08 -36.85 9.61
N VAL A 244 7.14 -37.74 9.94
CA VAL A 244 7.13 -39.12 9.49
C VAL A 244 7.00 -38.95 8.00
N LYS A 245 8.10 -39.24 7.31
CA LYS A 245 8.10 -39.40 5.88
C LYS A 245 6.98 -40.41 5.63
N LEU A 246 5.86 -39.95 5.09
CA LEU A 246 4.73 -40.80 4.76
C LEU A 246 5.25 -41.72 3.65
N GLU A 247 5.87 -42.82 4.04
CA GLU A 247 5.98 -43.98 3.18
C GLU A 247 4.53 -44.41 2.96
N ALA A 248 4.00 -44.05 1.80
CA ALA A 248 2.69 -44.51 1.40
C ALA A 248 2.68 -46.04 1.55
N PRO A 249 1.83 -46.60 2.44
CA PRO A 249 1.69 -48.04 2.53
C PRO A 249 1.38 -48.54 1.12
N ARG A 250 2.15 -49.51 0.62
CA ARG A 250 1.84 -50.13 -0.67
C ARG A 250 0.37 -50.55 -0.62
N ALA A 251 -0.42 -50.02 -1.54
CA ALA A 251 -1.84 -50.30 -1.63
C ALA A 251 -2.06 -51.81 -1.62
N ASP A 252 -2.82 -52.30 -0.64
CA ASP A 252 -3.18 -53.71 -0.53
C ASP A 252 -3.93 -54.12 -1.82
N PRO A 253 -3.41 -55.07 -2.62
CA PRO A 253 -4.01 -55.46 -3.89
C PRO A 253 -5.44 -56.04 -3.75
N HIS A 254 -5.89 -56.33 -2.53
CA HIS A 254 -7.22 -56.87 -2.25
C HIS A 254 -8.26 -55.84 -1.80
N LEU A 255 -7.99 -54.53 -1.97
CA LEU A 255 -8.91 -53.45 -1.58
C LEU A 255 -10.32 -53.61 -2.18
N GLY A 256 -10.44 -54.18 -3.38
CA GLY A 256 -11.71 -54.42 -4.08
C GLY A 256 -12.52 -55.62 -3.58
N VAL A 257 -12.00 -56.43 -2.64
CA VAL A 257 -12.64 -57.70 -2.20
C VAL A 257 -13.20 -57.61 -0.77
N ARG A 258 -12.94 -56.53 -0.03
CA ARG A 258 -13.44 -56.36 1.33
C ARG A 258 -14.89 -55.88 1.33
N ARG A 259 -15.79 -56.70 1.88
CA ARG A 259 -17.23 -56.38 2.04
C ARG A 259 -17.54 -55.51 3.27
N THR A 260 -16.55 -55.19 4.10
CA THR A 260 -16.72 -54.33 5.27
C THR A 260 -15.68 -53.20 5.24
N PRO A 261 -16.10 -51.93 5.32
CA PRO A 261 -15.18 -50.83 5.54
C PRO A 261 -14.65 -50.95 6.97
N SER A 262 -13.48 -51.55 7.13
CA SER A 262 -12.68 -51.37 8.34
C SER A 262 -11.58 -50.36 8.00
N SER A 263 -11.93 -49.08 8.00
CA SER A 263 -10.95 -48.14 8.53
C SER A 263 -10.79 -48.54 9.99
N PRO A 264 -9.59 -48.86 10.48
CA PRO A 264 -9.38 -48.81 11.91
C PRO A 264 -9.69 -47.37 12.29
N VAL A 265 -10.86 -47.12 12.88
CA VAL A 265 -11.06 -45.92 13.66
C VAL A 265 -9.94 -46.00 14.68
N ARG A 266 -8.99 -45.08 14.60
CA ARG A 266 -7.87 -45.00 15.53
C ARG A 266 -8.42 -44.50 16.87
N HIS A 267 -9.25 -45.31 17.52
CA HIS A 267 -9.62 -45.15 18.92
C HIS A 267 -8.53 -45.82 19.72
N GLU A 268 -7.46 -45.09 20.01
CA GLU A 268 -6.36 -45.56 20.83
C GLU A 268 -5.68 -44.30 21.38
N PRO A 269 -5.29 -44.25 22.66
CA PRO A 269 -5.06 -43.12 23.59
C PRO A 269 -4.48 -41.77 23.10
N ALA A 270 -3.91 -41.70 21.89
CA ALA A 270 -3.34 -40.52 21.29
C ALA A 270 -4.35 -39.37 21.06
N VAL A 271 -5.63 -39.66 20.82
CA VAL A 271 -6.65 -38.60 20.63
C VAL A 271 -6.99 -37.91 21.95
N GLU A 272 -7.17 -38.66 23.03
CA GLU A 272 -7.44 -38.10 24.36
C GLU A 272 -6.24 -37.32 24.89
N GLU A 273 -5.03 -37.80 24.60
CA GLU A 273 -3.79 -37.10 24.91
C GLU A 273 -3.64 -35.80 24.10
N GLU A 274 -3.95 -35.82 22.80
CA GLU A 274 -3.95 -34.61 21.95
C GLU A 274 -5.00 -33.60 22.41
N VAL A 275 -6.22 -34.05 22.75
CA VAL A 275 -7.26 -33.18 23.33
C VAL A 275 -6.79 -32.57 24.65
N ARG A 276 -6.21 -33.35 25.55
CA ARG A 276 -5.72 -32.85 26.84
C ARG A 276 -4.59 -31.83 26.64
N ALA A 277 -3.64 -32.09 25.75
CA ALA A 277 -2.56 -31.16 25.44
C ALA A 277 -3.10 -29.83 24.87
N LEU A 278 -4.10 -29.90 23.97
CA LEU A 278 -4.74 -28.71 23.43
C LEU A 278 -5.53 -27.93 24.50
N VAL A 279 -6.21 -28.62 25.41
CA VAL A 279 -6.89 -27.97 26.53
C VAL A 279 -5.89 -27.28 27.45
N GLU A 280 -4.78 -27.94 27.82
CA GLU A 280 -3.71 -27.34 28.63
C GLU A 280 -3.08 -26.13 27.92
N GLN A 281 -2.90 -26.20 26.60
CA GLN A 281 -2.44 -25.08 25.79
C GLN A 281 -3.42 -23.91 25.82
N LEU A 282 -4.74 -24.16 25.75
CA LEU A 282 -5.76 -23.13 25.84
C LEU A 282 -5.92 -22.54 27.25
N GLU A 283 -5.60 -23.30 28.31
CA GLU A 283 -5.51 -22.77 29.67
C GLU A 283 -4.38 -21.74 29.79
N GLN A 284 -3.26 -21.97 29.10
CA GLN A 284 -2.11 -21.05 29.08
C GLN A 284 -2.30 -19.89 28.07
N PHE A 285 -2.90 -20.16 26.92
CA PHE A 285 -3.14 -19.23 25.82
C PHE A 285 -4.61 -19.26 25.39
N PRO A 286 -5.50 -18.56 26.11
CA PRO A 286 -6.94 -18.60 25.84
C PRO A 286 -7.33 -18.15 24.43
N ASP A 287 -6.54 -17.25 23.84
CA ASP A 287 -6.82 -16.66 22.54
C ASP A 287 -6.29 -17.52 21.37
N ASP A 288 -5.64 -18.68 21.59
CA ASP A 288 -5.05 -19.49 20.51
C ASP A 288 -6.11 -20.06 19.55
N ASN A 289 -6.08 -19.59 18.30
CA ASN A 289 -7.06 -19.95 17.29
C ASN A 289 -6.80 -21.32 16.68
N GLU A 290 -5.53 -21.68 16.47
CA GLU A 290 -5.17 -22.95 15.85
C GLU A 290 -5.46 -24.10 16.83
N ALA A 291 -5.16 -23.92 18.11
CA ALA A 291 -5.49 -24.89 19.15
C ALA A 291 -7.01 -25.10 19.27
N ARG A 292 -7.81 -24.03 19.26
CA ARG A 292 -9.29 -24.13 19.27
C ARG A 292 -9.86 -24.79 18.03
N GLU A 293 -9.38 -24.42 16.84
CA GLU A 293 -9.85 -25.03 15.58
C GLU A 293 -9.52 -26.54 15.56
N ARG A 294 -8.32 -26.91 16.00
CA ARG A 294 -7.91 -28.31 16.09
C ARG A 294 -8.70 -29.09 17.14
N LEU A 295 -8.99 -28.47 18.28
CA LEU A 295 -9.86 -29.06 19.31
C LEU A 295 -11.28 -29.28 18.78
N ALA A 296 -11.83 -28.32 18.05
CA ALA A 296 -13.15 -28.42 17.42
C ALA A 296 -13.20 -29.55 16.38
N ASP A 297 -12.17 -29.70 15.54
CA ASP A 297 -12.05 -30.79 14.57
C ASP A 297 -11.98 -32.17 15.27
N LEU A 298 -11.23 -32.27 16.39
CA LEU A 298 -11.16 -33.50 17.19
C LEU A 298 -12.50 -33.83 17.85
N TYR A 299 -13.22 -32.82 18.33
CA TYR A 299 -14.56 -32.99 18.88
C TYR A 299 -15.59 -33.43 17.84
N ALA A 300 -15.58 -32.85 16.64
CA ALA A 300 -16.52 -33.18 15.57
C ALA A 300 -16.28 -34.58 14.99
N GLY A 301 -15.02 -34.99 14.83
CA GLY A 301 -14.67 -36.27 14.22
C GLY A 301 -14.45 -37.38 15.24
N PRO A 302 -13.21 -37.62 15.70
CA PRO A 302 -12.86 -38.75 16.58
C PRO A 302 -13.66 -38.88 17.88
N CYS A 303 -14.02 -37.75 18.53
CA CYS A 303 -14.73 -37.80 19.80
C CYS A 303 -16.26 -37.90 19.66
N GLY A 304 -16.80 -37.64 18.47
CA GLY A 304 -18.25 -37.70 18.22
C GLY A 304 -19.08 -36.73 19.07
N ARG A 305 -18.53 -35.56 19.41
CA ARG A 305 -19.16 -34.50 20.22
C ARG A 305 -19.34 -33.22 19.38
N PRO A 306 -20.26 -33.23 18.40
CA PRO A 306 -20.48 -32.08 17.51
C PRO A 306 -20.96 -30.83 18.25
N ASP A 307 -21.69 -30.97 19.36
CA ASP A 307 -22.14 -29.84 20.17
C ASP A 307 -20.96 -29.04 20.75
N LEU A 308 -19.96 -29.75 21.31
CA LEU A 308 -18.74 -29.12 21.84
C LEU A 308 -17.90 -28.50 20.72
N ALA A 309 -17.86 -29.14 19.54
CA ALA A 309 -17.15 -28.58 18.39
C ALA A 309 -17.76 -27.24 17.94
N ILE A 310 -19.09 -27.14 17.93
CA ILE A 310 -19.82 -25.90 17.62
C ILE A 310 -19.51 -24.81 18.63
N GLU A 311 -19.52 -25.12 19.93
CA GLU A 311 -19.17 -24.16 20.99
C GLU A 311 -17.77 -23.57 20.76
N GLN A 312 -16.77 -24.40 20.43
CA GLN A 312 -15.42 -23.92 20.14
C GLN A 312 -15.36 -22.98 18.92
N PHE A 313 -16.12 -23.27 17.86
CA PHE A 313 -16.21 -22.38 16.70
C PHE A 313 -16.99 -21.08 17.00
N GLU A 314 -18.02 -21.12 17.83
CA GLU A 314 -18.75 -19.93 18.29
C GLU A 314 -17.83 -19.02 19.10
N GLU A 315 -17.00 -19.59 19.98
CA GLU A 315 -16.02 -18.81 20.72
C GLU A 315 -14.94 -18.20 19.81
N LEU A 316 -14.52 -18.89 18.74
CA LEU A 316 -13.61 -18.34 17.72
C LEU A 316 -14.25 -17.14 16.99
N LEU A 317 -15.54 -17.22 16.67
CA LEU A 317 -16.29 -16.15 16.02
C LEU A 317 -16.54 -14.95 16.96
N ALA A 318 -16.56 -15.17 18.27
CA ALA A 318 -16.73 -14.12 19.27
C ALA A 318 -15.46 -13.27 19.46
N GLN A 319 -14.30 -13.71 18.97
CA GLN A 319 -13.05 -12.97 19.14
C GLN A 319 -13.02 -11.66 18.32
N PRO A 320 -12.46 -10.57 18.86
CA PRO A 320 -12.29 -9.33 18.11
C PRO A 320 -11.16 -9.45 17.08
N HIS A 321 -11.31 -8.77 15.93
CA HIS A 321 -10.29 -8.61 14.89
C HIS A 321 -9.91 -9.87 14.08
N VAL A 322 -10.82 -10.84 13.96
CA VAL A 322 -10.61 -12.03 13.11
C VAL A 322 -10.62 -11.66 11.61
N PRO A 323 -9.69 -12.18 10.79
CA PRO A 323 -9.74 -12.04 9.33
C PRO A 323 -11.02 -12.66 8.72
N GLU A 324 -11.65 -11.96 7.77
CA GLU A 324 -12.90 -12.43 7.12
C GLU A 324 -12.77 -13.82 6.47
N ALA A 325 -11.59 -14.15 5.95
CA ALA A 325 -11.33 -15.47 5.37
C ALA A 325 -11.41 -16.60 6.41
N HIS A 326 -10.98 -16.35 7.65
CA HIS A 326 -11.09 -17.33 8.74
C HIS A 326 -12.56 -17.46 9.18
N VAL A 327 -13.28 -16.36 9.30
CA VAL A 327 -14.73 -16.36 9.61
C VAL A 327 -15.50 -17.21 8.61
N ALA A 328 -15.29 -16.99 7.31
CA ALA A 328 -15.95 -17.77 6.26
C ALA A 328 -15.60 -19.26 6.35
N ARG A 329 -14.33 -19.59 6.63
CA ARG A 329 -13.89 -20.98 6.81
C ARG A 329 -14.58 -21.64 8.00
N TRP A 330 -14.62 -20.98 9.15
CA TRP A 330 -15.24 -21.53 10.36
C TRP A 330 -16.75 -21.68 10.21
N LEU A 331 -17.44 -20.72 9.59
CA LEU A 331 -18.86 -20.84 9.27
C LEU A 331 -19.15 -22.03 8.35
N ASN A 332 -18.31 -22.26 7.33
CA ASN A 332 -18.45 -23.43 6.46
C ASN A 332 -18.25 -24.74 7.24
N ARG A 333 -17.24 -24.80 8.14
CA ARG A 333 -17.02 -25.97 9.01
C ARG A 333 -18.18 -26.23 9.95
N MET A 334 -18.74 -25.18 10.56
CA MET A 334 -19.94 -25.29 11.39
C MET A 334 -21.13 -25.81 10.58
N ALA A 335 -21.32 -25.31 9.35
CA ALA A 335 -22.37 -25.78 8.46
C ALA A 335 -22.21 -27.28 8.13
N ASP A 336 -21.00 -27.75 7.85
CA ASP A 336 -20.71 -29.17 7.63
C ASP A 336 -21.10 -30.02 8.85
N ILE A 337 -20.79 -29.55 10.06
CA ILE A 337 -21.16 -30.21 11.31
C ILE A 337 -22.68 -30.23 11.52
N TYR A 338 -23.37 -29.13 11.24
CA TYR A 338 -24.84 -29.06 11.31
C TYR A 338 -25.51 -30.00 10.33
N ILE A 339 -25.00 -30.14 9.10
CA ILE A 339 -25.54 -31.07 8.10
C ILE A 339 -25.32 -32.53 8.53
N ALA A 340 -24.20 -32.83 9.18
CA ALA A 340 -23.91 -34.16 9.70
C ALA A 340 -24.78 -34.55 10.91
N LEU A 341 -25.38 -33.57 11.61
CA LEU A 341 -26.28 -33.79 12.74
C LEU A 341 -27.69 -34.23 12.27
N PRO A 342 -28.27 -35.30 12.82
CA PRO A 342 -29.63 -35.76 12.47
C PRO A 342 -30.76 -34.74 12.72
N GLN A 343 -30.48 -33.66 13.47
CA GLN A 343 -31.43 -32.58 13.81
C GLN A 343 -31.20 -31.30 12.97
N GLY A 344 -30.25 -31.31 12.02
CA GLY A 344 -29.70 -30.13 11.33
C GLY A 344 -30.60 -29.42 10.33
N GLU A 345 -31.67 -30.05 9.82
CA GLU A 345 -32.54 -29.45 8.81
C GLU A 345 -33.31 -28.21 9.32
N ALA A 346 -33.45 -28.05 10.65
CA ALA A 346 -34.18 -26.92 11.25
C ALA A 346 -33.29 -25.71 11.65
N LYS A 347 -31.97 -25.88 11.76
CA LYS A 347 -31.02 -24.80 12.14
C LYS A 347 -30.16 -24.29 10.98
N ALA A 348 -30.13 -25.00 9.85
CA ALA A 348 -29.38 -24.61 8.64
C ALA A 348 -30.16 -23.66 7.69
N ARG A 349 -31.36 -23.23 8.09
CA ARG A 349 -32.16 -22.18 7.44
C ARG A 349 -32.26 -20.98 8.36
#